data_AF-A0A0L6JPB9-F1
#
_entry.id   AF-A0A0L6JPB9-F1
#
_cell.length_a   1.000
_cell.length_b   1.000
_cell.length_c   1.000
_cell.angle_alpha   90.00
_cell.angle_beta   90.00
_cell.angle_gamma   90.00
#
_symmetry.space_group_name_H-M   'P 1'
#
loop_
_entity.id
_entity.type
_entity.pdbx_description
1 polymer ?
#
loop_
_entity_poly.entity_id
_entity_poly.type
_entity_poly.pdbx_seq_one_letter_code
_entity_poly.pdbx_strand_id
1 'polypeptide(L)'
;MNRRSAGEGNISQRANGTWTAMIQLGIKEDGKPKVKAFYGKTRKELADKLADFRELTKAGYTDEDMPEFRTYITNWLYNVKVNELKAMSFDRLESTIKNHIIPVVGHFKTNMLTDTIIQTQLPQPAK
;
A
#
# COMPACT_ATOMS: atom_id res chain seq x y z
N MET A 1 -22.71 28.91 10.44
CA MET A 1 -21.32 29.06 9.92
C MET A 1 -20.44 28.06 10.66
N ASN A 2 -20.30 26.83 10.16
CA ASN A 2 -19.58 25.77 10.87
C ASN A 2 -18.14 25.68 10.36
N ARG A 3 -17.23 26.21 11.18
CA ARG A 3 -15.81 26.40 10.90
C ARG A 3 -15.16 25.02 10.70
N ARG A 4 -14.80 24.70 9.46
CA ARG A 4 -14.08 23.48 9.10
C ARG A 4 -12.70 23.49 9.78
N SER A 5 -12.38 22.42 10.52
CA SER A 5 -11.05 22.21 11.09
C SER A 5 -10.00 22.27 9.98
N ALA A 6 -9.16 23.31 10.04
CA ALA A 6 -8.09 23.54 9.07
C ALA A 6 -7.03 22.44 9.22
N GLY A 7 -7.12 21.38 8.40
CA GLY A 7 -6.15 20.28 8.39
C GLY A 7 -6.68 18.92 7.94
N GLU A 8 -8.00 18.71 7.90
CA GLU A 8 -8.65 17.45 7.50
C GLU A 8 -8.91 17.36 5.98
N GLY A 9 -7.92 17.72 5.17
CA GLY A 9 -7.98 17.74 3.71
C GLY A 9 -8.93 16.70 3.09
N ASN A 10 -10.07 17.20 2.62
CA ASN A 10 -10.93 16.58 1.62
C ASN A 10 -11.54 15.19 1.92
N ILE A 11 -11.80 14.83 3.19
CA ILE A 11 -12.59 13.62 3.50
C ILE A 11 -14.08 13.88 3.20
N SER A 12 -14.63 13.22 2.20
CA SER A 12 -16.04 13.34 1.78
C SER A 12 -16.66 11.98 1.50
N GLN A 13 -17.91 11.79 1.92
CA GLN A 13 -18.69 10.59 1.62
C GLN A 13 -19.39 10.72 0.25
N ARG A 14 -19.28 9.70 -0.60
CA ARG A 14 -20.01 9.61 -1.88
C ARG A 14 -21.45 9.15 -1.65
N ALA A 15 -22.31 9.40 -2.63
CA ALA A 15 -23.72 8.97 -2.61
C ALA A 15 -23.91 7.45 -2.42
N ASN A 16 -22.90 6.64 -2.76
CA ASN A 16 -22.89 5.19 -2.56
C ASN A 16 -22.46 4.75 -1.14
N GLY A 17 -22.26 5.68 -0.21
CA GLY A 17 -21.82 5.41 1.17
C GLY A 17 -20.31 5.22 1.35
N THR A 18 -19.52 5.19 0.27
CA THR A 18 -18.04 5.07 0.34
C THR A 18 -17.41 6.40 0.75
N TRP A 19 -16.43 6.34 1.64
CA TRP A 19 -15.65 7.50 2.06
C TRP A 19 -14.47 7.72 1.12
N THR A 20 -14.22 8.98 0.77
CA THR A 20 -13.15 9.38 -0.15
C THR A 20 -12.32 10.48 0.47
N ALA A 21 -11.01 10.48 0.24
CA ALA A 21 -10.12 11.55 0.64
C ALA A 21 -9.12 11.86 -0.45
N MET A 22 -8.66 13.11 -0.53
CA MET A 22 -7.66 13.53 -1.50
C MET A 22 -6.54 14.28 -0.80
N ILE A 23 -5.30 13.85 -1.02
CA ILE A 23 -4.09 14.53 -0.57
C ILE A 23 -3.34 15.04 -1.80
N GLN A 24 -2.96 16.31 -1.78
CA GLN A 24 -2.06 16.88 -2.78
C GLN A 24 -0.61 16.55 -2.38
N LEU A 25 0.09 15.80 -3.23
CA LEU A 25 1.47 15.35 -3.03
C LEU A 25 2.50 16.33 -3.58
N GLY A 26 2.07 17.28 -4.40
CA GLY A 26 2.95 18.24 -5.06
C GLY A 26 2.32 18.78 -6.35
N ILE A 27 3.17 19.27 -7.24
CA ILE A 27 2.80 19.75 -8.58
C ILE A 27 3.49 18.83 -9.59
N LYS A 28 2.74 18.33 -10.57
CA LYS A 28 3.29 17.54 -11.68
C LYS A 28 4.14 18.45 -12.58
N GLU A 29 5.01 17.88 -13.41
CA GLU A 29 5.81 18.63 -14.39
C GLU A 29 4.94 19.46 -15.37
N ASP A 30 3.69 19.05 -15.58
CA ASP A 30 2.65 19.76 -16.36
C ASP A 30 1.99 20.94 -15.61
N GLY A 31 2.48 21.32 -14.42
CA GLY A 31 1.91 22.40 -13.60
C GLY A 31 0.60 22.06 -12.89
N LYS A 32 0.01 20.89 -13.15
CA LYS A 32 -1.22 20.42 -12.48
C LYS A 32 -0.92 19.85 -11.08
N PRO A 33 -1.81 20.07 -10.09
CA PRO A 33 -1.63 19.49 -8.76
C PRO A 33 -1.65 17.95 -8.83
N LYS A 34 -0.62 17.32 -8.27
CA LYS A 34 -0.54 15.87 -8.12
C LYS A 34 -1.39 15.46 -6.93
N VAL A 35 -2.62 15.06 -7.19
CA VAL A 35 -3.55 14.59 -6.15
C VAL A 35 -3.59 13.06 -6.12
N LYS A 36 -3.51 12.49 -4.92
CA LYS A 36 -3.78 11.07 -4.67
C LYS A 36 -5.10 10.93 -3.94
N ALA A 37 -5.97 10.09 -4.48
CA ALA A 37 -7.27 9.77 -3.91
C ALA A 37 -7.21 8.47 -3.10
N PHE A 38 -7.81 8.48 -1.92
CA PHE A 38 -7.97 7.33 -1.03
C PHE A 38 -9.45 7.01 -0.90
N TYR A 39 -9.74 5.73 -0.72
CA TYR A 39 -11.10 5.22 -0.58
C TYR A 39 -11.19 4.27 0.62
N GLY A 40 -12.30 4.32 1.33
CA GLY A 40 -12.58 3.44 2.47
C GLY A 40 -14.07 3.24 2.66
N LYS A 41 -14.45 2.10 3.24
CA LYS A 41 -15.86 1.82 3.56
C LYS A 41 -16.32 2.60 4.78
N THR A 42 -15.39 2.97 5.67
CA THR A 42 -15.68 3.75 6.89
C THR A 42 -14.77 4.97 6.98
N ARG A 43 -15.23 6.01 7.69
CA ARG A 43 -14.41 7.20 7.99
C ARG A 43 -13.14 6.83 8.75
N LYS A 44 -13.22 5.87 9.68
CA LYS A 44 -12.09 5.46 10.52
C LYS A 44 -11.00 4.78 9.70
N GLU A 45 -11.36 3.83 8.85
CA GLU A 45 -10.41 3.15 7.95
C GLU A 45 -9.72 4.14 7.01
N LEU A 46 -10.47 5.12 6.50
CA LEU A 46 -9.91 6.15 5.65
C LEU A 46 -8.99 7.11 6.43
N ALA A 47 -9.34 7.47 7.66
CA ALA A 47 -8.51 8.31 8.52
C ALA A 47 -7.17 7.62 8.87
N ASP A 48 -7.22 6.32 9.14
CA ASP A 48 -6.05 5.48 9.41
C ASP A 48 -5.12 5.43 8.19
N LYS A 49 -5.66 5.11 6.99
CA LYS A 49 -4.94 5.16 5.71
C LYS A 49 -4.29 6.52 5.44
N LEU A 50 -4.96 7.62 5.80
CA LEU A 50 -4.41 8.97 5.63
C LEU A 50 -3.31 9.29 6.65
N ALA A 51 -3.43 8.78 7.88
CA ALA A 51 -2.41 8.96 8.91
C ALA A 51 -1.13 8.22 8.52
N ASP A 52 -1.23 6.95 8.15
CA ASP A 52 -0.12 6.12 7.67
C ASP A 52 0.57 6.78 6.47
N PHE A 53 -0.23 7.22 5.49
CA PHE A 53 0.31 7.89 4.31
C PHE A 53 1.01 9.23 4.63
N ARG A 54 0.52 9.98 5.62
CA ARG A 54 1.16 11.22 6.07
C ARG A 54 2.47 10.95 6.81
N GLU A 55 2.55 9.89 7.60
CA GLU A 55 3.79 9.47 8.26
C GLU A 55 4.84 9.04 7.24
N LEU A 56 4.44 8.24 6.24
CA LEU A 56 5.31 7.85 5.13
C LEU A 56 5.82 9.06 4.34
N THR A 57 4.94 10.01 4.03
CA THR A 57 5.32 11.25 3.33
C THR A 57 6.26 12.11 4.18
N LYS A 58 6.03 12.22 5.50
CA LYS A 58 6.94 12.92 6.43
C LYS A 58 8.32 12.28 6.50
N ALA A 59 8.39 10.95 6.39
CA ALA A 59 9.63 10.21 6.35
C ALA A 59 10.37 10.32 4.99
N GLY A 60 9.85 11.13 4.05
CA GLY A 60 10.46 11.37 2.74
C GLY A 60 10.08 10.35 1.67
N TYR A 61 9.26 9.35 2.00
CA TYR A 61 8.76 8.38 1.02
C TYR A 61 7.60 9.02 0.25
N THR A 62 7.86 9.41 -1.00
CA THR A 62 6.78 9.75 -1.93
C THR A 62 6.20 8.46 -2.51
N ASP A 63 4.91 8.48 -2.86
CA ASP A 63 4.19 7.32 -3.40
C ASP A 63 4.81 6.73 -4.69
N GLU A 64 5.65 7.52 -5.35
CA GLU A 64 6.40 7.11 -6.52
C GLU A 64 7.64 6.29 -6.19
N ASP A 65 8.26 6.56 -5.04
CA ASP A 65 9.51 5.95 -4.59
C ASP A 65 9.28 4.61 -3.88
N MET A 66 8.04 4.28 -3.53
CA MET A 66 7.78 3.00 -2.89
C MET A 66 8.11 1.84 -3.82
N PRO A 67 9.00 0.93 -3.40
CA PRO A 67 9.45 -0.16 -4.23
C PRO A 67 8.29 -1.11 -4.54
N GLU A 68 8.39 -1.77 -5.69
CA GLU A 68 7.57 -2.93 -6.01
C GLU A 68 7.62 -3.94 -4.88
N PHE A 69 6.50 -4.62 -4.65
CA PHE A 69 6.40 -5.62 -3.60
C PHE A 69 7.44 -6.74 -3.79
N ARG A 70 7.80 -7.06 -5.04
CA ARG A 70 8.92 -7.95 -5.38
C ARG A 70 10.21 -7.51 -4.70
N THR A 71 10.61 -6.25 -4.88
CA THR A 71 11.86 -5.73 -4.30
C THR A 71 11.81 -5.76 -2.78
N TYR A 72 10.66 -5.39 -2.19
CA TYR A 72 10.46 -5.43 -0.75
C TYR A 72 10.56 -6.85 -0.17
N ILE A 73 9.81 -7.81 -0.72
CA ILE A 73 9.77 -9.18 -0.22
C ILE A 73 11.10 -9.92 -0.44
N THR A 74 11.79 -9.64 -1.54
CA THR A 74 13.14 -10.16 -1.82
C THR A 74 14.16 -9.60 -0.82
N ASN A 75 14.11 -8.31 -0.51
CA ASN A 75 14.98 -7.69 0.49
C ASN A 75 14.76 -8.29 1.88
N TRP A 76 13.50 -8.47 2.29
CA TRP A 76 13.16 -9.14 3.55
C TRP A 76 13.67 -10.59 3.60
N LEU A 77 13.51 -11.33 2.50
CA LEU A 77 13.96 -12.71 2.40
C LEU A 77 15.48 -12.83 2.61
N TYR A 78 16.27 -12.10 1.82
CA TYR A 78 17.73 -12.25 1.81
C TYR A 78 18.45 -11.50 2.94
N ASN A 79 17.87 -10.46 3.52
CA ASN A 79 18.55 -9.70 4.58
C ASN A 79 18.07 -10.07 5.99
N VAL A 80 16.81 -10.51 6.13
CA VAL A 80 16.23 -10.85 7.44
C VAL A 80 16.09 -12.37 7.57
N LYS A 81 15.33 -13.01 6.68
CA LYS A 81 14.96 -14.42 6.86
C LYS A 81 16.09 -15.42 6.64
N VAL A 82 17.10 -15.08 5.83
CA VAL A 82 18.27 -15.96 5.65
C VAL A 82 19.02 -16.19 6.96
N ASN A 83 19.02 -15.21 7.88
CA ASN A 83 19.73 -15.30 9.16
C ASN A 83 18.95 -16.08 10.23
N GLU A 84 17.62 -16.17 10.07
CA GLU A 84 16.74 -16.84 11.03
C GLU A 84 16.45 -18.31 10.68
N LEU A 85 16.47 -18.65 9.38
CA LEU A 85 16.04 -19.94 8.89
C LEU A 85 17.21 -20.86 8.54
N LYS A 86 17.04 -22.16 8.82
CA LYS A 86 17.92 -23.20 8.28
C LYS A 86 17.79 -23.25 6.75
N ALA A 87 18.87 -23.58 6.06
CA ALA A 87 18.97 -23.58 4.59
C ALA A 87 17.78 -24.25 3.88
N MET A 88 17.31 -25.41 4.37
CA MET A 88 16.20 -26.15 3.78
C MET A 88 14.85 -25.41 3.88
N SER A 89 14.59 -24.74 5.01
CA SER A 89 13.38 -23.93 5.20
C SER A 89 13.44 -22.64 4.40
N PHE A 90 14.64 -22.06 4.27
CA PHE A 90 14.87 -20.89 3.43
C PHE A 90 14.60 -21.19 1.97
N ASP A 91 15.14 -22.30 1.43
CA ASP A 91 14.94 -22.72 0.04
C ASP A 91 13.46 -22.90 -0.30
N ARG A 92 12.70 -23.57 0.58
CA ARG A 92 11.25 -23.75 0.41
C ARG A 92 10.50 -22.41 0.42
N LEU A 93 10.87 -21.50 1.33
CA LEU A 93 10.26 -20.17 1.41
C LEU A 93 10.59 -19.32 0.18
N GLU A 94 11.85 -19.34 -0.25
CA GLU A 94 12.33 -18.64 -1.44
C GLU A 94 11.58 -19.13 -2.69
N SER A 95 11.49 -20.45 -2.87
CA SER A 95 10.77 -21.06 -3.98
C SER A 95 9.29 -20.67 -3.98
N THR A 96 8.65 -20.65 -2.80
CA THR A 96 7.24 -20.21 -2.68
C THR A 96 7.07 -18.75 -3.08
N ILE A 97 7.97 -17.88 -2.61
CA ILE A 97 7.93 -16.45 -2.92
C ILE A 97 8.16 -16.22 -4.41
N LYS A 98 9.18 -16.84 -5.00
CA LYS A 98 9.54 -16.68 -6.43
C LYS A 98 8.49 -17.23 -7.38
N ASN A 99 7.89 -18.38 -7.07
CA ASN A 99 7.01 -19.09 -7.99
C ASN A 99 5.53 -18.75 -7.82
N HIS A 100 5.10 -18.33 -6.63
CA HIS A 100 3.67 -18.12 -6.34
C HIS A 100 3.32 -16.70 -5.93
N ILE A 101 4.17 -16.01 -5.19
CA ILE A 101 3.83 -14.68 -4.66
C ILE A 101 4.25 -13.60 -5.66
N ILE A 102 5.51 -13.62 -6.09
CA ILE A 102 6.09 -12.61 -6.96
C ILE A 102 5.39 -12.50 -8.33
N PRO A 103 5.03 -13.59 -9.04
CA PRO A 103 4.35 -13.49 -10.33
C PRO A 103 2.97 -12.82 -10.22
N VAL A 104 2.34 -12.97 -9.06
CA VAL A 104 0.94 -12.64 -8.85
C VAL A 104 0.76 -11.27 -8.20
N VAL A 105 1.52 -10.99 -7.13
CA VAL A 105 1.44 -9.73 -6.40
C VAL A 105 2.72 -8.89 -6.44
N GLY A 106 3.81 -9.42 -6.98
CA GLY A 106 5.12 -8.77 -6.94
C GLY A 106 5.23 -7.48 -7.76
N HIS A 107 4.39 -7.31 -8.78
CA HIS A 107 4.35 -6.11 -9.63
C HIS A 107 3.53 -4.96 -9.03
N PHE A 108 2.76 -5.22 -7.96
CA PHE A 108 2.07 -4.15 -7.26
C PHE A 108 3.07 -3.37 -6.42
N LYS A 109 2.86 -2.05 -6.35
CA LYS A 109 3.55 -1.22 -5.36
C LYS A 109 3.13 -1.65 -3.97
N THR A 110 4.05 -1.55 -3.01
CA THR A 110 3.78 -1.94 -1.62
C THR A 110 2.56 -1.23 -1.03
N ASN A 111 2.35 0.06 -1.36
CA ASN A 111 1.17 0.84 -0.95
C ASN A 111 -0.16 0.43 -1.63
N MET A 112 -0.09 -0.35 -2.69
CA MET A 112 -1.27 -0.81 -3.42
C MET A 112 -1.69 -2.22 -3.00
N LEU A 113 -0.87 -2.97 -2.26
CA LEU A 113 -1.32 -4.24 -1.70
C LEU A 113 -2.38 -3.98 -0.63
N THR A 114 -3.60 -4.43 -0.92
CA THR A 114 -4.71 -4.47 0.04
C THR A 114 -5.09 -5.93 0.29
N ASP A 115 -5.78 -6.20 1.40
CA ASP A 115 -6.34 -7.52 1.72
C ASP A 115 -7.13 -8.11 0.54
N THR A 116 -7.92 -7.26 -0.14
CA THR A 116 -8.76 -7.65 -1.26
C THR A 116 -7.92 -8.05 -2.48
N ILE A 117 -6.84 -7.30 -2.77
CA ILE A 117 -5.92 -7.66 -3.86
C ILE A 117 -5.22 -8.96 -3.53
N ILE A 118 -4.73 -9.15 -2.31
CA ILE A 118 -4.09 -10.39 -1.88
C ILE A 118 -5.05 -11.58 -2.03
N GLN A 119 -6.29 -11.43 -1.56
CA GLN A 119 -7.30 -12.48 -1.60
C GLN A 119 -7.73 -12.84 -3.03
N THR A 120 -7.80 -11.85 -3.92
CA THR A 120 -8.21 -12.04 -5.33
C THR A 120 -7.08 -12.63 -6.16
N GLN A 121 -5.85 -12.19 -5.91
CA GLN A 121 -4.71 -12.53 -6.74
C GLN A 121 -4.09 -13.85 -6.28
N LEU A 122 -3.90 -14.09 -4.98
CA LEU A 122 -3.35 -15.36 -4.53
C LEU A 122 -4.38 -16.48 -4.66
N PRO A 123 -4.05 -17.60 -5.35
CA PRO A 123 -4.94 -18.73 -5.44
C PRO A 123 -5.21 -19.28 -4.04
N GLN A 124 -6.48 -19.33 -3.67
CA GLN A 124 -6.90 -19.95 -2.41
C GLN A 124 -6.61 -21.45 -2.53
N PRO A 125 -6.03 -22.09 -1.49
CA PRO A 125 -5.96 -23.54 -1.48
C PRO A 125 -7.38 -24.08 -1.58
N ALA A 126 -7.61 -25.01 -2.52
CA ALA A 126 -8.88 -25.72 -2.62
C ALA A 126 -9.19 -26.34 -1.24
N LYS A 127 -10.35 -25.99 -0.70
CA LYS A 127 -10.85 -26.56 0.56
C LYS A 127 -11.04 -28.07 0.45
#